data_AF-A0AAV0J6E0-F1
#
_entry.id   AF-A0AAV0J6E0-F1
#
_cell.length_a   1.000
_cell.length_b   1.000
_cell.length_c   1.000
_cell.angle_alpha   90.00
_cell.angle_beta   90.00
_cell.angle_gamma   90.00
#
_symmetry.space_group_name_H-M   'P 1'
#
loop_
_entity.id
_entity.type
_entity.pdbx_description
1 polymer ?
#
loop_
_entity_poly.entity_id
_entity_poly.type
_entity_poly.pdbx_seq_one_letter_code
_entity_poly.pdbx_strand_id
1 'polypeptide(L)'
;MKVVIHVGFFLAVFHVTDQLGNKLTDESLILYIQQRQVRPSHVSSSSSSDHTALEITGIDRPGLLSEISAVLAQLECHVTAAVAWTHSGRAAVIIYVEEGRGGGPIVDSGRLAHVQEQLENVVEAHHGTGERRSVRLTDPKLGRTHTERRLHQLLYADLDYTRCQGCNDAGDSGHVTIEPCEEKGYSIVNLRSADRPKLLFDTVCALTDMEYVVFHAAVSSLGTLADQEYFIRQKDGCTLEKESERHKLSQCLIAAIERRDCDGLRLDVCTMNRMGLLSDVTRAFRENGLSISRAEVGRHGEMAIGSFYVTEASSGGSYVSPETVEQVRKELGESIVVVDKLPCWNGEVKPTAASKPSTRRHDGSAGGEKPRFSLGTLFWAHLGWLSSNFGSSIRS
;
A
#
# COMPACT_ATOMS: atom_id res chain seq x y z
N MET A 1 -12.69 6.93 14.84
CA MET A 1 -13.75 6.72 13.82
C MET A 1 -13.90 5.22 13.66
N LYS A 2 -15.14 4.71 13.60
CA LYS A 2 -15.41 3.28 13.38
C LYS A 2 -16.19 3.12 12.08
N VAL A 3 -15.80 2.16 11.26
CA VAL A 3 -16.46 1.80 10.01
C VAL A 3 -16.85 0.34 10.10
N VAL A 4 -18.15 0.05 10.07
CA VAL A 4 -18.66 -1.31 9.93
C VAL A 4 -19.06 -1.51 8.49
N ILE A 5 -18.50 -2.55 7.86
CA ILE A 5 -18.73 -2.88 6.46
C ILE A 5 -19.53 -4.18 6.44
N HIS A 6 -20.74 -4.11 5.87
CA HIS A 6 -21.49 -5.30 5.50
C HIS A 6 -21.39 -5.49 4.00
N VAL A 7 -20.74 -6.57 3.56
CA VAL A 7 -20.64 -6.91 2.15
C VAL A 7 -21.70 -7.98 1.87
N GLY A 8 -22.87 -7.55 1.41
CA GLY A 8 -23.91 -8.44 0.90
C GLY A 8 -23.63 -8.81 -0.57
N PHE A 9 -24.25 -9.89 -1.06
CA PHE A 9 -24.07 -10.44 -2.41
C PHE A 9 -24.37 -9.45 -3.57
N PHE A 10 -24.85 -8.23 -3.28
CA PHE A 10 -25.05 -7.16 -4.25
C PHE A 10 -24.73 -5.72 -3.77
N LEU A 11 -24.42 -5.48 -2.49
CA LEU A 11 -24.17 -4.14 -1.95
C LEU A 11 -23.16 -4.18 -0.79
N ALA A 12 -22.13 -3.33 -0.85
CA ALA A 12 -21.32 -2.99 0.31
C ALA A 12 -22.00 -1.81 1.03
N VAL A 13 -22.51 -2.05 2.24
CA VAL A 13 -23.07 -1.00 3.10
C VAL A 13 -22.02 -0.59 4.12
N PHE A 14 -21.68 0.70 4.13
CA PHE A 14 -20.74 1.29 5.08
C PHE A 14 -21.53 2.02 6.17
N HIS A 15 -21.39 1.55 7.41
CA HIS A 15 -21.85 2.26 8.60
C HIS A 15 -20.66 2.99 9.22
N VAL A 16 -20.59 4.29 9.00
CA VAL A 16 -19.51 5.14 9.53
C VAL A 16 -20.02 5.87 10.77
N THR A 17 -19.26 5.80 11.87
CA THR A 17 -19.52 6.56 13.09
C THR A 17 -18.37 7.51 13.43
N ASP A 18 -18.71 8.62 14.09
CA ASP A 18 -17.74 9.56 14.64
C ASP A 18 -16.93 8.94 15.81
N GLN A 19 -16.12 9.76 16.47
CA GLN A 19 -15.31 9.32 17.63
C GLN A 19 -16.15 9.05 18.89
N LEU A 20 -17.38 9.55 18.94
CA LEU A 20 -18.34 9.34 20.02
C LEU A 20 -19.28 8.16 19.75
N GLY A 21 -19.15 7.50 18.60
CA GLY A 21 -19.99 6.37 18.18
C GLY A 21 -21.30 6.78 17.51
N ASN A 22 -21.53 8.06 17.25
CA ASN A 22 -22.73 8.51 16.55
C ASN A 22 -22.60 8.27 15.05
N LYS A 23 -23.69 7.87 14.41
CA LYS A 23 -23.75 7.71 12.96
C LYS A 23 -23.42 9.05 12.28
N LEU A 24 -22.53 9.00 11.29
CA LEU A 24 -22.18 10.17 10.50
C LEU A 24 -23.38 10.54 9.60
N THR A 25 -24.02 11.66 9.90
CA THR A 25 -25.23 12.16 9.20
C THR A 25 -25.01 13.46 8.45
N ASP A 26 -23.83 14.09 8.61
CA ASP A 26 -23.48 15.33 7.94
C ASP A 26 -23.31 15.11 6.43
N GLU A 27 -24.25 15.64 5.64
CA GLU A 27 -24.27 15.52 4.19
C GLU A 27 -23.03 16.11 3.52
N SER A 28 -22.46 17.19 4.07
CA SER A 28 -21.27 17.84 3.50
C SER A 28 -20.03 16.95 3.65
N LEU A 29 -19.88 16.30 4.81
CA LEU A 29 -18.83 15.31 5.04
C LEU A 29 -19.04 14.05 4.19
N ILE A 30 -20.29 13.58 4.06
CA ILE A 30 -20.62 12.45 3.19
C ILE A 30 -20.27 12.76 1.72
N LEU A 31 -20.67 13.92 1.22
CA LEU A 31 -20.34 14.39 -0.13
C LEU A 31 -18.83 14.54 -0.33
N TYR A 32 -18.12 15.06 0.67
CA TYR A 32 -16.66 15.16 0.64
C TYR A 32 -16.00 13.77 0.54
N ILE A 33 -16.45 12.80 1.33
CA ILE A 33 -15.96 11.42 1.29
C ILE A 33 -16.22 10.81 -0.09
N GLN A 34 -17.43 10.98 -0.62
CA GLN A 34 -17.81 10.49 -1.96
C GLN A 34 -16.92 11.11 -3.05
N GLN A 35 -16.68 12.43 -3.01
CA GLN A 35 -15.81 13.10 -3.98
C GLN A 35 -14.36 12.60 -3.92
N ARG A 36 -13.83 12.26 -2.74
CA ARG A 36 -12.47 11.69 -2.60
C ARG A 36 -12.40 10.21 -2.98
N GLN A 37 -13.48 9.44 -2.85
CA GLN A 37 -13.54 8.07 -3.39
C GLN A 37 -13.53 8.03 -4.92
N VAL A 38 -14.03 9.09 -5.57
CA VAL A 38 -14.10 9.20 -7.04
C VAL A 38 -12.82 9.78 -7.66
N ARG A 39 -11.95 10.43 -6.87
CA ARG A 39 -10.69 11.01 -7.34
C ARG A 39 -9.49 10.29 -6.73
N PRO A 40 -8.74 9.47 -7.49
CA PRO A 40 -7.49 8.92 -7.02
C PRO A 40 -6.54 10.06 -6.62
N SER A 41 -5.88 9.89 -5.48
CA SER A 41 -4.85 10.81 -4.99
C SER A 41 -3.71 10.94 -6.01
N HIS A 42 -3.50 12.14 -6.53
CA HIS A 42 -2.29 12.69 -7.18
C HIS A 42 -1.61 12.00 -8.36
N VAL A 43 -2.04 10.83 -8.81
CA VAL A 43 -1.72 10.35 -10.17
C VAL A 43 -3.01 10.41 -10.94
N SER A 44 -3.11 11.37 -11.86
CA SER A 44 -4.13 11.34 -12.90
C SER A 44 -4.04 9.96 -13.54
N SER A 45 -5.00 9.08 -13.26
CA SER A 45 -5.25 7.92 -14.09
C SER A 45 -5.72 8.51 -15.42
N SER A 46 -4.77 8.92 -16.26
CA SER A 46 -5.01 9.12 -17.68
C SER A 46 -5.68 7.84 -18.12
N SER A 47 -6.90 7.96 -18.60
CA SER A 47 -7.69 6.89 -19.22
C SER A 47 -6.77 5.98 -20.04
N SER A 48 -6.37 4.83 -19.47
CA SER A 48 -5.18 4.10 -19.92
C SER A 48 -5.50 3.11 -21.04
N SER A 49 -6.15 3.57 -22.10
CA SER A 49 -6.34 2.76 -23.31
C SER A 49 -5.12 2.72 -24.23
N ASP A 50 -4.07 3.54 -23.97
CA ASP A 50 -3.09 3.91 -25.00
C ASP A 50 -1.62 3.72 -24.60
N HIS A 51 -1.30 2.94 -23.56
CA HIS A 51 0.10 2.74 -23.11
C HIS A 51 0.45 1.25 -22.97
N THR A 52 1.68 0.88 -23.30
CA THR A 52 2.21 -0.46 -23.03
C THR A 52 2.59 -0.55 -21.56
N ALA A 53 2.12 -1.59 -20.86
CA ALA A 53 2.47 -1.82 -19.45
C ALA A 53 3.53 -2.92 -19.33
N LEU A 54 4.57 -2.63 -18.55
CA LEU A 54 5.64 -3.54 -18.17
C LEU A 54 5.45 -3.91 -16.70
N GLU A 55 5.36 -5.20 -16.40
CA GLU A 55 5.31 -5.73 -15.03
C GLU A 55 6.59 -6.52 -14.77
N ILE A 56 7.34 -6.13 -13.74
CA ILE A 56 8.65 -6.68 -13.43
C ILE A 56 8.66 -7.12 -11.97
N THR A 57 9.09 -8.36 -11.70
CA THR A 57 9.37 -8.86 -10.35
C THR A 57 10.74 -9.51 -10.28
N GLY A 58 11.38 -9.39 -9.11
CA GLY A 58 12.69 -9.96 -8.88
C GLY A 58 13.20 -9.70 -7.47
N ILE A 59 14.49 -9.92 -7.28
CA ILE A 59 15.18 -9.62 -6.02
C ILE A 59 15.54 -8.13 -6.02
N ASP A 60 15.20 -7.48 -4.92
CA ASP A 60 15.53 -6.08 -4.72
C ASP A 60 17.03 -5.89 -4.50
N ARG A 61 17.56 -4.81 -5.07
CA ARG A 61 18.94 -4.38 -4.86
C ARG A 61 19.07 -2.87 -5.10
N PRO A 62 20.01 -2.19 -4.42
CA PRO A 62 20.33 -0.81 -4.71
C PRO A 62 20.62 -0.60 -6.20
N GLY A 63 19.89 0.33 -6.83
CA GLY A 63 20.07 0.67 -8.24
C GLY A 63 19.22 -0.14 -9.24
N LEU A 64 18.46 -1.16 -8.84
CA LEU A 64 17.63 -1.95 -9.77
C LEU A 64 16.71 -1.08 -10.63
N LEU A 65 15.96 -0.15 -10.01
CA LEU A 65 15.07 0.75 -10.73
C LEU A 65 15.83 1.69 -11.68
N SER A 66 17.07 2.06 -11.34
CA SER A 66 17.95 2.86 -12.20
C SER A 66 18.45 2.09 -13.42
N GLU A 67 18.74 0.81 -13.28
CA GLU A 67 19.16 -0.04 -14.40
C GLU A 67 17.99 -0.31 -15.36
N ILE A 68 16.80 -0.60 -14.82
CA ILE A 68 15.57 -0.76 -15.60
C ILE A 68 15.26 0.51 -16.39
N SER A 69 15.26 1.67 -15.72
CA SER A 69 14.93 2.94 -16.36
C SER A 69 15.97 3.37 -17.39
N ALA A 70 17.25 3.05 -17.19
CA ALA A 70 18.32 3.30 -18.15
C ALA A 70 18.15 2.46 -19.43
N VAL A 71 17.81 1.17 -19.31
CA VAL A 71 17.52 0.31 -20.48
C VAL A 71 16.32 0.85 -21.25
N LEU A 72 15.25 1.25 -20.57
CA LEU A 72 14.09 1.86 -21.23
C LEU A 72 14.45 3.15 -21.97
N ALA A 73 15.27 4.01 -21.37
CA ALA A 73 15.74 5.23 -22.02
C ALA A 73 16.60 4.92 -23.27
N GLN A 74 17.49 3.94 -23.19
CA GLN A 74 18.34 3.51 -24.30
C GLN A 74 17.53 2.91 -25.46
N LEU A 75 16.43 2.23 -25.16
CA LEU A 75 15.50 1.66 -26.14
C LEU A 75 14.45 2.67 -26.65
N GLU A 76 14.65 3.97 -26.38
CA GLU A 76 13.74 5.06 -26.75
C GLU A 76 12.29 4.80 -26.30
N CYS A 77 12.11 4.18 -25.13
CA CYS A 77 10.81 3.97 -24.49
C CYS A 77 10.51 5.13 -23.55
N HIS A 78 9.45 5.89 -23.85
CA HIS A 78 9.06 7.04 -23.05
C HIS A 78 8.29 6.56 -21.82
N VAL A 79 8.85 6.74 -20.62
CA VAL A 79 8.13 6.38 -19.39
C VAL A 79 7.07 7.42 -19.06
N THR A 80 5.82 7.01 -18.98
CA THR A 80 4.67 7.88 -18.75
C THR A 80 4.18 7.84 -17.31
N ALA A 81 4.34 6.70 -16.67
CA ALA A 81 4.09 6.48 -15.26
C ALA A 81 4.87 5.25 -14.80
N ALA A 82 5.24 5.22 -13.52
CA ALA A 82 5.89 4.06 -12.92
C ALA A 82 5.48 3.94 -11.45
N VAL A 83 5.25 2.71 -10.99
CA VAL A 83 5.07 2.43 -9.57
C VAL A 83 5.95 1.25 -9.19
N ALA A 84 6.78 1.41 -8.16
CA ALA A 84 7.71 0.40 -7.70
C ALA A 84 7.57 0.21 -6.18
N TRP A 85 7.43 -1.02 -5.71
CA TRP A 85 7.41 -1.40 -4.29
C TRP A 85 8.46 -2.46 -4.00
N THR A 86 9.09 -2.37 -2.83
CA THR A 86 9.98 -3.41 -2.30
C THR A 86 9.46 -3.94 -0.96
N HIS A 87 9.61 -5.24 -0.73
CA HIS A 87 9.26 -5.90 0.54
C HIS A 87 10.03 -7.21 0.67
N SER A 88 10.58 -7.49 1.86
CA SER A 88 11.31 -8.73 2.17
C SER A 88 12.38 -9.13 1.12
N GLY A 89 13.13 -8.14 0.62
CA GLY A 89 14.16 -8.35 -0.40
C GLY A 89 13.62 -8.65 -1.80
N ARG A 90 12.31 -8.47 -2.04
CA ARG A 90 11.65 -8.59 -3.33
C ARG A 90 11.29 -7.20 -3.85
N ALA A 91 11.32 -7.05 -5.17
CA ALA A 91 10.86 -5.85 -5.86
C ALA A 91 9.73 -6.19 -6.84
N ALA A 92 8.72 -5.33 -6.91
CA ALA A 92 7.71 -5.34 -7.97
C ALA A 92 7.58 -3.95 -8.57
N VAL A 93 7.63 -3.87 -9.90
CA VAL A 93 7.60 -2.62 -10.65
C VAL A 93 6.59 -2.73 -11.78
N ILE A 94 5.71 -1.72 -11.90
CA ILE A 94 4.81 -1.53 -13.03
C ILE A 94 5.21 -0.23 -13.73
N ILE A 95 5.61 -0.30 -14.99
CA ILE A 95 6.01 0.87 -15.80
C ILE A 95 5.11 0.97 -17.02
N TYR A 96 4.51 2.13 -17.21
CA TYR A 96 3.77 2.47 -18.42
C TYR A 96 4.70 3.20 -19.38
N VAL A 97 4.76 2.72 -20.61
CA VAL A 97 5.63 3.27 -21.65
C VAL A 97 4.87 3.59 -22.93
N GLU A 98 5.35 4.62 -23.61
CA GLU A 98 4.97 5.01 -24.97
C GLU A 98 6.18 4.89 -25.91
N GLU A 99 5.89 4.82 -27.20
CA GLU A 99 6.91 4.82 -28.25
C GLU A 99 7.50 6.23 -28.44
N GLY A 100 8.83 6.37 -28.27
CA GLY A 100 9.50 7.68 -28.22
C GLY A 100 9.45 8.54 -29.50
N ARG A 101 9.10 7.97 -30.66
CA ARG A 101 9.11 8.67 -31.96
C ARG A 101 7.75 9.19 -32.43
N GLY A 102 6.66 8.85 -31.74
CA GLY A 102 5.31 9.23 -32.16
C GLY A 102 4.28 9.31 -31.03
N GLY A 103 4.65 8.90 -29.80
CA GLY A 103 3.70 8.67 -28.72
C GLY A 103 2.86 7.41 -28.98
N GLY A 104 2.02 7.05 -28.00
CA GLY A 104 1.16 5.87 -28.08
C GLY A 104 1.86 4.55 -27.72
N PRO A 105 1.12 3.43 -27.71
CA PRO A 105 1.62 2.15 -27.23
C PRO A 105 2.61 1.54 -28.23
N ILE A 106 3.52 0.72 -27.75
CA ILE A 106 4.42 -0.06 -28.58
C ILE A 106 3.60 -1.19 -29.23
N VAL A 107 3.35 -1.09 -30.53
CA VAL A 107 2.53 -2.07 -31.28
C VAL A 107 3.39 -3.17 -31.91
N ASP A 108 4.63 -2.86 -32.27
CA ASP A 108 5.51 -3.82 -32.93
C ASP A 108 5.95 -4.95 -31.97
N SER A 109 5.58 -6.19 -32.32
CA SER A 109 5.84 -7.36 -31.49
C SER A 109 7.33 -7.70 -31.36
N GLY A 110 8.14 -7.39 -32.38
CA GLY A 110 9.59 -7.61 -32.35
C GLY A 110 10.27 -6.63 -31.40
N ARG A 111 9.86 -5.36 -31.43
CA ARG A 111 10.29 -4.33 -30.49
C ARG A 111 9.88 -4.66 -29.07
N LEU A 112 8.64 -5.10 -28.87
CA LEU A 112 8.15 -5.57 -27.57
C LEU A 112 9.02 -6.72 -27.03
N ALA A 113 9.25 -7.76 -27.84
CA ALA A 113 10.09 -8.89 -27.45
C ALA A 113 11.52 -8.45 -27.12
N HIS A 114 12.09 -7.52 -27.90
CA HIS A 114 13.42 -6.98 -27.63
C HIS A 114 13.49 -6.19 -26.32
N VAL A 115 12.50 -5.33 -26.03
CA VAL A 115 12.41 -4.62 -24.76
C VAL A 115 12.29 -5.60 -23.60
N GLN A 116 11.45 -6.63 -23.73
CA GLN A 116 11.31 -7.66 -22.71
C GLN A 116 12.62 -8.38 -22.45
N GLU A 117 13.30 -8.86 -23.49
CA GLU A 117 14.57 -9.56 -23.40
C GLU A 117 15.66 -8.71 -22.70
N GLN A 118 15.77 -7.43 -23.06
CA GLN A 118 16.76 -6.54 -22.42
C GLN A 118 16.46 -6.32 -20.93
N LEU A 119 15.18 -6.22 -20.56
CA LEU A 119 14.78 -6.11 -19.16
C LEU A 119 14.99 -7.43 -18.39
N GLU A 120 14.73 -8.58 -19.02
CA GLU A 120 15.00 -9.89 -18.45
C GLU A 120 16.49 -10.03 -18.12
N ASN A 121 17.39 -9.57 -19.00
CA ASN A 121 18.83 -9.56 -18.74
C ASN A 121 19.23 -8.72 -17.51
N VAL A 122 18.62 -7.54 -17.32
CA VAL A 122 18.87 -6.67 -16.15
C VAL A 122 18.43 -7.35 -14.86
N VAL A 123 17.25 -7.96 -14.89
CA VAL A 123 16.75 -8.70 -13.74
C VAL A 123 17.61 -9.95 -13.52
N GLU A 124 18.07 -10.62 -14.57
CA GLU A 124 18.85 -11.86 -14.46
C GLU A 124 20.27 -11.69 -13.93
N ALA A 125 20.96 -10.61 -14.30
CA ALA A 125 22.41 -10.46 -14.09
C ALA A 125 22.87 -10.59 -12.63
N HIS A 126 21.97 -10.53 -11.65
CA HIS A 126 22.28 -10.52 -10.22
C HIS A 126 21.55 -11.60 -9.42
N HIS A 127 20.96 -12.60 -10.07
CA HIS A 127 20.24 -13.70 -9.41
C HIS A 127 21.06 -14.99 -9.35
N GLY A 128 20.95 -15.68 -8.22
CA GLY A 128 21.39 -17.06 -8.04
C GLY A 128 20.51 -18.06 -8.80
N THR A 129 21.05 -19.25 -9.04
CA THR A 129 20.33 -20.34 -9.71
C THR A 129 19.09 -20.75 -8.89
N GLY A 130 17.90 -20.66 -9.51
CA GLY A 130 16.64 -21.09 -8.91
C GLY A 130 15.82 -19.99 -8.23
N GLU A 131 16.29 -18.74 -8.24
CA GLU A 131 15.54 -17.60 -7.71
C GLU A 131 14.39 -17.17 -8.64
N ARG A 132 13.25 -16.78 -8.05
CA ARG A 132 12.07 -16.33 -8.82
C ARG A 132 12.29 -14.95 -9.40
N ARG A 133 11.85 -14.75 -10.64
CA ARG A 133 11.80 -13.46 -11.33
C ARG A 133 10.82 -13.53 -12.48
N SER A 134 10.31 -12.39 -12.91
CA SER A 134 9.43 -12.31 -14.07
C SER A 134 9.52 -10.92 -14.69
N VAL A 135 9.58 -10.86 -16.01
CA VAL A 135 9.28 -9.65 -16.79
C VAL A 135 8.11 -10.00 -17.68
N ARG A 136 7.06 -9.18 -17.67
CA ARG A 136 5.87 -9.39 -18.48
C ARG A 136 5.45 -8.10 -19.14
N LEU A 137 5.16 -8.20 -20.42
CA LEU A 137 4.45 -7.17 -21.16
C LEU A 137 2.96 -7.47 -21.09
N THR A 138 2.19 -6.47 -20.67
CA THR A 138 0.73 -6.59 -20.57
C THR A 138 0.09 -5.55 -21.49
N ASP A 139 -0.84 -6.00 -22.33
CA ASP A 139 -1.68 -5.10 -23.11
C ASP A 139 -2.62 -4.34 -22.14
N PRO A 140 -2.72 -2.99 -22.25
CA PRO A 140 -3.59 -2.18 -21.39
C PRO A 140 -5.07 -2.65 -21.35
N LYS A 141 -5.53 -3.42 -22.34
CA LYS A 141 -6.91 -3.91 -22.42
C LYS A 141 -7.21 -5.10 -21.50
N LEU A 142 -6.20 -5.88 -21.11
CA LEU A 142 -6.36 -7.13 -20.37
C LEU A 142 -6.25 -6.90 -18.86
N GLY A 143 -7.32 -6.37 -18.27
CA GLY A 143 -7.55 -6.43 -16.83
C GLY A 143 -7.54 -5.07 -16.16
N ARG A 144 -8.75 -4.55 -15.88
CA ARG A 144 -9.04 -3.33 -15.09
C ARG A 144 -8.69 -3.49 -13.60
N THR A 145 -7.52 -4.02 -13.29
CA THR A 145 -7.06 -4.12 -11.89
C THR A 145 -6.38 -2.81 -11.53
N HIS A 146 -6.78 -2.22 -10.40
CA HIS A 146 -6.12 -1.03 -9.86
C HIS A 146 -4.60 -1.28 -9.67
N THR A 147 -3.73 -0.39 -10.15
CA THR A 147 -2.26 -0.58 -10.16
C THR A 147 -1.69 -1.06 -8.83
N GLU A 148 -2.14 -0.47 -7.71
CA GLU A 148 -1.65 -0.86 -6.38
C GLU A 148 -2.11 -2.27 -5.97
N ARG A 149 -3.32 -2.69 -6.37
CA ARG A 149 -3.75 -4.08 -6.17
C ARG A 149 -2.92 -5.02 -7.05
N ARG A 150 -2.58 -4.60 -8.27
CA ARG A 150 -1.72 -5.40 -9.14
C ARG A 150 -0.32 -5.60 -8.55
N LEU A 151 0.25 -4.57 -7.91
CA LEU A 151 1.51 -4.71 -7.17
C LEU A 151 1.41 -5.72 -6.02
N HIS A 152 0.32 -5.72 -5.26
CA HIS A 152 0.07 -6.76 -4.26
C HIS A 152 0.09 -8.17 -4.85
N GLN A 153 -0.55 -8.37 -6.01
CA GLN A 153 -0.58 -9.66 -6.70
C GLN A 153 0.80 -10.10 -7.20
N LEU A 154 1.58 -9.15 -7.74
CA LEU A 154 2.93 -9.40 -8.22
C LEU A 154 3.85 -9.85 -7.08
N LEU A 155 3.88 -9.10 -5.97
CA LEU A 155 4.68 -9.47 -4.80
C LEU A 155 4.23 -10.79 -4.17
N TYR A 156 2.91 -11.02 -4.07
CA TYR A 156 2.37 -12.27 -3.56
C TYR A 156 2.79 -13.49 -4.41
N ALA A 157 2.71 -13.37 -5.74
CA ALA A 157 3.13 -14.45 -6.66
C ALA A 157 4.63 -14.75 -6.53
N ASP A 158 5.40 -13.73 -6.16
CA ASP A 158 6.85 -13.78 -5.93
C ASP A 158 7.24 -14.29 -4.53
N LEU A 159 6.25 -14.57 -3.67
CA LEU A 159 6.37 -15.07 -2.30
C LEU A 159 7.06 -14.13 -1.31
N ASP A 160 6.87 -12.83 -1.46
CA ASP A 160 7.38 -11.83 -0.51
C ASP A 160 6.97 -12.08 0.96
N TYR A 161 5.81 -12.71 1.18
CA TYR A 161 5.31 -13.08 2.50
C TYR A 161 6.08 -14.23 3.17
N THR A 162 6.92 -14.97 2.42
CA THR A 162 7.76 -16.01 3.02
C THR A 162 8.96 -15.35 3.66
N ARG A 163 8.93 -15.25 5.00
CA ARG A 163 9.98 -14.60 5.78
C ARG A 163 11.35 -15.18 5.43
N CYS A 164 12.32 -14.31 5.15
CA CYS A 164 13.67 -14.76 4.84
C CYS A 164 14.27 -15.48 6.07
N GLN A 165 14.84 -16.67 5.84
CA GLN A 165 15.47 -17.50 6.87
C GLN A 165 16.77 -16.82 7.34
N GLY A 166 16.66 -15.83 8.21
CA GLY A 166 17.83 -15.11 8.76
C GLY A 166 17.56 -13.71 9.30
N CYS A 167 16.43 -13.08 8.93
CA CYS A 167 16.05 -11.78 9.48
C CYS A 167 15.18 -11.98 10.73
N ASN A 168 15.79 -11.72 11.89
CA ASN A 168 15.14 -11.70 13.20
C ASN A 168 14.38 -10.40 13.47
N ASP A 169 13.83 -9.75 12.45
CA ASP A 169 12.96 -8.60 12.67
C ASP A 169 11.56 -9.11 12.91
N ALA A 170 11.31 -9.51 14.17
CA ALA A 170 9.96 -9.54 14.72
C ALA A 170 9.48 -8.09 14.84
N GLY A 171 9.24 -7.47 13.68
CA GLY A 171 8.65 -6.14 13.59
C GLY A 171 7.26 -6.17 14.23
N ASP A 172 6.98 -5.16 15.04
CA ASP A 172 5.68 -4.87 15.65
C ASP A 172 4.66 -4.33 14.61
N SER A 173 4.89 -4.62 13.32
CA SER A 173 4.22 -4.04 12.15
C SER A 173 2.76 -4.45 12.04
N GLY A 174 2.40 -5.60 12.61
CA GLY A 174 1.03 -6.06 12.68
C GLY A 174 0.88 -7.38 13.43
N HIS A 175 -0.15 -7.45 14.28
CA HIS A 175 -0.55 -8.67 14.97
C HIS A 175 -1.83 -9.22 14.34
N VAL A 176 -1.78 -10.49 13.89
CA VAL A 176 -2.91 -11.17 13.26
C VAL A 176 -3.28 -12.41 14.07
N THR A 177 -4.54 -12.50 14.51
CA THR A 177 -5.11 -13.73 15.07
C THR A 177 -6.28 -14.20 14.23
N ILE A 178 -6.42 -15.52 14.14
CA ILE A 178 -7.49 -16.15 13.36
C ILE A 178 -8.20 -17.12 14.27
N GLU A 179 -9.48 -16.87 14.51
CA GLU A 179 -10.32 -17.65 15.41
C GLU A 179 -11.48 -18.29 14.63
N PRO A 180 -11.81 -19.57 14.90
CA PRO A 180 -12.99 -20.18 14.30
C PRO A 180 -14.27 -19.65 14.96
N CYS A 181 -15.29 -19.37 14.17
CA CYS A 181 -16.64 -19.06 14.62
C CYS A 181 -17.59 -20.16 14.10
N GLU A 182 -17.65 -21.26 14.83
CA GLU A 182 -18.38 -22.48 14.43
C GLU A 182 -19.89 -22.23 14.29
N GLU A 183 -20.50 -21.46 15.20
CA GLU A 183 -21.94 -21.18 15.21
C GLU A 183 -22.45 -20.55 13.90
N LYS A 184 -21.59 -19.79 13.21
CA LYS A 184 -21.94 -19.08 11.98
C LYS A 184 -21.13 -19.55 10.78
N GLY A 185 -20.26 -20.56 10.95
CA GLY A 185 -19.37 -21.08 9.91
C GLY A 185 -18.46 -20.02 9.30
N TYR A 186 -17.89 -19.12 10.11
CA TYR A 186 -16.93 -18.11 9.66
C TYR A 186 -15.56 -18.33 10.31
N SER A 187 -14.52 -17.79 9.68
CA SER A 187 -13.25 -17.52 10.35
C SER A 187 -13.16 -16.03 10.65
N ILE A 188 -12.85 -15.68 11.90
CA ILE A 188 -12.71 -14.30 12.35
C ILE A 188 -11.22 -13.98 12.31
N VAL A 189 -10.84 -13.00 11.50
CA VAL A 189 -9.48 -12.48 11.43
C VAL A 189 -9.45 -11.16 12.18
N ASN A 190 -8.69 -11.12 13.27
CA ASN A 190 -8.42 -9.90 14.02
C ASN A 190 -7.03 -9.41 13.66
N LEU A 191 -6.94 -8.14 13.28
CA LEU A 191 -5.72 -7.51 12.82
C LEU A 191 -5.52 -6.19 13.54
N ARG A 192 -4.35 -6.03 14.14
CA ARG A 192 -3.94 -4.80 14.83
C ARG A 192 -2.61 -4.32 14.28
N SER A 193 -2.56 -3.08 13.82
CA SER A 193 -1.34 -2.47 13.26
C SER A 193 -1.30 -0.97 13.51
N ALA A 194 -0.23 -0.30 13.12
CA ALA A 194 -0.24 1.15 12.99
C ALA A 194 -1.33 1.58 12.00
N ASP A 195 -2.08 2.64 12.35
CA ASP A 195 -3.07 3.21 11.45
C ASP A 195 -2.37 4.05 10.37
N ARG A 196 -2.80 3.86 9.13
CA ARG A 196 -2.23 4.59 7.99
C ARG A 196 -3.22 4.64 6.82
N PRO A 197 -3.07 5.63 5.91
CA PRO A 197 -3.84 5.66 4.68
C PRO A 197 -3.74 4.33 3.91
N LYS A 198 -4.88 3.91 3.35
CA LYS A 198 -5.04 2.70 2.52
C LYS A 198 -4.83 1.36 3.24
N LEU A 199 -4.69 1.32 4.56
CA LEU A 199 -4.57 0.07 5.33
C LEU A 199 -5.73 -0.92 5.09
N LEU A 200 -6.98 -0.42 5.10
CA LEU A 200 -8.17 -1.21 4.77
C LEU A 200 -8.14 -1.75 3.33
N PHE A 201 -7.63 -0.95 2.39
CA PHE A 201 -7.51 -1.37 1.00
C PHE A 201 -6.53 -2.53 0.87
N ASP A 202 -5.36 -2.43 1.52
CA ASP A 202 -4.30 -3.44 1.43
C ASP A 202 -4.73 -4.78 2.03
N THR A 203 -5.38 -4.75 3.19
CA THR A 203 -5.90 -5.95 3.88
C THR A 203 -7.01 -6.63 3.09
N VAL A 204 -7.96 -5.86 2.53
CA VAL A 204 -9.04 -6.41 1.68
C VAL A 204 -8.49 -6.96 0.36
N CYS A 205 -7.49 -6.31 -0.25
CA CYS A 205 -6.84 -6.84 -1.44
C CYS A 205 -6.19 -8.21 -1.13
N ALA A 206 -5.44 -8.32 -0.04
CA ALA A 206 -4.83 -9.57 0.37
C ALA A 206 -5.86 -10.69 0.58
N LEU A 207 -6.94 -10.43 1.31
CA LEU A 207 -8.02 -11.40 1.50
C LEU A 207 -8.64 -11.83 0.18
N THR A 208 -8.97 -10.87 -0.68
CA THR A 208 -9.64 -11.14 -1.96
C THR A 208 -8.74 -11.92 -2.93
N ASP A 209 -7.46 -11.55 -3.01
CA ASP A 209 -6.48 -12.18 -3.91
C ASP A 209 -6.07 -13.58 -3.42
N MET A 210 -6.21 -13.86 -2.12
CA MET A 210 -6.11 -15.21 -1.55
C MET A 210 -7.43 -16.00 -1.61
N GLU A 211 -8.44 -15.48 -2.33
CA GLU A 211 -9.74 -16.12 -2.55
C GLU A 211 -10.61 -16.27 -1.29
N TYR A 212 -10.50 -15.33 -0.36
CA TYR A 212 -11.44 -15.19 0.75
C TYR A 212 -12.55 -14.19 0.40
N VAL A 213 -13.76 -14.51 0.84
CA VAL A 213 -14.93 -13.63 0.79
C VAL A 213 -15.13 -13.01 2.16
N VAL A 214 -15.09 -11.68 2.24
CA VAL A 214 -15.41 -10.92 3.45
C VAL A 214 -16.92 -10.71 3.50
N PHE A 215 -17.58 -11.19 4.56
CA PHE A 215 -19.02 -10.99 4.77
C PHE A 215 -19.29 -9.76 5.65
N HIS A 216 -18.50 -9.65 6.71
CA HIS A 216 -18.60 -8.57 7.69
C HIS A 216 -17.20 -8.08 8.00
N ALA A 217 -17.06 -6.78 8.19
CA ALA A 217 -15.85 -6.21 8.76
C ALA A 217 -16.18 -5.09 9.75
N ALA A 218 -15.41 -5.00 10.82
CA ALA A 218 -15.41 -3.87 11.72
C ALA A 218 -14.01 -3.27 11.77
N VAL A 219 -13.89 -2.00 11.40
CA VAL A 219 -12.63 -1.28 11.34
C VAL A 219 -12.71 -0.10 12.31
N SER A 220 -11.74 0.02 13.21
CA SER A 220 -11.64 1.14 14.13
C SER A 220 -10.22 1.67 14.17
N SER A 221 -10.10 3.00 14.25
CA SER A 221 -8.84 3.69 14.49
C SER A 221 -8.86 4.28 15.90
N LEU A 222 -7.84 3.92 16.69
CA LEU A 222 -7.59 4.38 18.06
C LEU A 222 -6.19 5.01 18.14
N GLY A 223 -6.13 6.33 18.08
CA GLY A 223 -4.87 7.07 18.11
C GLY A 223 -4.04 6.78 16.86
N THR A 224 -2.88 6.15 17.04
CA THR A 224 -1.97 5.73 15.96
C THR A 224 -2.13 4.26 15.58
N LEU A 225 -3.10 3.55 16.16
CA LEU A 225 -3.34 2.13 15.92
C LEU A 225 -4.68 1.93 15.21
N ALA A 226 -4.73 0.93 14.34
CA ALA A 226 -5.93 0.46 13.69
C ALA A 226 -6.21 -0.98 14.11
N ASP A 227 -7.46 -1.23 14.51
CA ASP A 227 -8.00 -2.56 14.78
C ASP A 227 -9.01 -2.90 13.69
N GLN A 228 -8.85 -4.06 13.07
CA GLN A 228 -9.68 -4.55 11.98
C GLN A 228 -10.11 -5.99 12.27
N GLU A 229 -11.40 -6.23 12.28
CA GLU A 229 -12.01 -7.54 12.45
C GLU A 229 -12.73 -7.92 11.16
N TYR A 230 -12.41 -9.08 10.59
CA TYR A 230 -13.00 -9.58 9.35
C TYR A 230 -13.63 -10.96 9.56
N PHE A 231 -14.87 -11.11 9.13
CA PHE A 231 -15.57 -12.39 9.09
C PHE A 231 -15.49 -12.93 7.67
N ILE A 232 -14.69 -13.99 7.48
CA ILE A 232 -14.35 -14.52 6.15
C ILE A 232 -14.75 -15.98 5.97
N ARG A 233 -14.89 -16.38 4.71
CA ARG A 233 -14.89 -17.78 4.25
C ARG A 233 -14.02 -17.91 3.01
N GLN A 234 -13.50 -19.10 2.74
CA GLN A 234 -12.95 -19.39 1.41
C GLN A 234 -14.07 -19.33 0.36
N LYS A 235 -13.73 -19.05 -0.91
CA LYS A 235 -14.70 -19.03 -2.02
C LYS A 235 -15.47 -20.34 -2.20
N ASP A 236 -14.87 -21.47 -1.81
CA ASP A 236 -15.52 -22.79 -1.81
C ASP A 236 -16.55 -22.97 -0.68
N GLY A 237 -16.65 -21.99 0.23
CA GLY A 237 -17.55 -21.99 1.38
C GLY A 237 -16.93 -22.57 2.66
N CYS A 238 -15.71 -23.10 2.61
CA CYS A 238 -15.05 -23.72 3.76
C CYS A 238 -14.47 -22.68 4.73
N THR A 239 -14.35 -23.09 5.99
CA THR A 239 -13.62 -22.34 7.03
C THR A 239 -12.14 -22.72 7.06
N LEU A 240 -11.31 -21.83 7.61
CA LEU A 240 -9.89 -22.09 7.84
C LEU A 240 -9.70 -23.10 8.99
N GLU A 241 -9.63 -24.39 8.65
CA GLU A 241 -9.43 -25.47 9.64
C GLU A 241 -7.96 -25.84 9.82
N LYS A 242 -7.17 -25.81 8.75
CA LYS A 242 -5.77 -26.22 8.78
C LYS A 242 -4.87 -25.11 9.28
N GLU A 243 -3.97 -25.46 10.20
CA GLU A 243 -3.02 -24.49 10.78
C GLU A 243 -2.08 -23.90 9.72
N SER A 244 -1.71 -24.68 8.70
CA SER A 244 -0.89 -24.19 7.58
C SER A 244 -1.59 -23.11 6.77
N GLU A 245 -2.91 -23.19 6.59
CA GLU A 245 -3.70 -22.20 5.85
C GLU A 245 -3.86 -20.92 6.67
N ARG A 246 -4.11 -21.05 7.98
CA ARG A 246 -4.12 -19.91 8.92
C ARG A 246 -2.77 -19.20 8.95
N HIS A 247 -1.69 -19.96 9.09
CA HIS A 247 -0.34 -19.41 9.11
C HIS A 247 0.00 -18.66 7.81
N LYS A 248 -0.33 -19.26 6.65
CA LYS A 248 -0.16 -18.59 5.36
C LYS A 248 -0.97 -17.30 5.27
N LEU A 249 -2.23 -17.31 5.70
CA LEU A 249 -3.08 -16.11 5.71
C LEU A 249 -2.49 -15.02 6.61
N SER A 250 -2.06 -15.36 7.82
CA SER A 250 -1.42 -14.40 8.72
C SER A 250 -0.17 -13.77 8.10
N GLN A 251 0.72 -14.57 7.50
CA GLN A 251 1.91 -14.05 6.82
C GLN A 251 1.57 -13.12 5.66
N CYS A 252 0.57 -13.47 4.84
CA CYS A 252 0.17 -12.66 3.70
C CYS A 252 -0.46 -11.33 4.11
N LEU A 253 -1.23 -11.33 5.22
CA LEU A 253 -1.82 -10.11 5.77
C LEU A 253 -0.75 -9.18 6.35
N ILE A 254 0.22 -9.73 7.10
CA ILE A 254 1.36 -8.97 7.62
C ILE A 254 2.15 -8.36 6.46
N ALA A 255 2.51 -9.16 5.45
CA ALA A 255 3.20 -8.67 4.26
C ALA A 255 2.39 -7.56 3.55
N ALA A 256 1.07 -7.72 3.40
CA ALA A 256 0.23 -6.69 2.81
C ALA A 256 0.26 -5.35 3.55
N ILE A 257 0.39 -5.38 4.88
CA ILE A 257 0.53 -4.18 5.71
C ILE A 257 1.92 -3.57 5.54
N GLU A 258 2.96 -4.38 5.59
CA GLU A 258 4.35 -3.95 5.52
C GLU A 258 4.76 -3.42 4.14
N ARG A 259 4.15 -3.88 3.05
CA ARG A 259 4.47 -3.41 1.68
C ARG A 259 4.38 -1.90 1.47
N ARG A 260 3.56 -1.21 2.28
CA ARG A 260 3.46 0.27 2.27
C ARG A 260 4.05 0.92 3.50
N ASP A 261 4.58 0.12 4.42
CA ASP A 261 5.35 0.62 5.54
C ASP A 261 6.73 0.99 4.98
N CYS A 262 6.85 2.27 4.58
CA CYS A 262 8.07 2.76 3.97
C CYS A 262 8.90 3.45 5.03
N ASP A 263 9.91 2.74 5.51
CA ASP A 263 11.03 3.36 6.20
C ASP A 263 11.82 4.24 5.21
N GLY A 264 12.22 5.41 5.68
CA GLY A 264 13.08 6.32 4.93
C GLY A 264 12.51 7.71 4.69
N LEU A 265 13.30 8.51 3.97
CA LEU A 265 12.96 9.88 3.60
C LEU A 265 12.09 9.88 2.35
N ARG A 266 10.99 10.65 2.36
CA ARG A 266 10.21 10.89 1.14
C ARG A 266 10.74 12.12 0.42
N LEU A 267 11.15 11.93 -0.83
CA LEU A 267 11.55 12.96 -1.79
C LEU A 267 10.47 13.10 -2.87
N ASP A 268 9.76 14.24 -2.88
CA ASP A 268 8.85 14.58 -3.97
C ASP A 268 9.61 15.37 -5.05
N VAL A 269 9.62 14.91 -6.29
CA VAL A 269 10.28 15.47 -7.48
C VAL A 269 9.23 16.02 -8.43
N CYS A 270 9.36 17.28 -8.85
CA CYS A 270 8.49 17.89 -9.85
C CYS A 270 9.33 18.62 -10.89
N THR A 271 9.17 18.27 -12.17
CA THR A 271 9.96 18.85 -13.27
C THR A 271 9.26 18.68 -14.63
N MET A 272 9.80 19.29 -15.68
CA MET A 272 9.29 19.14 -17.04
C MET A 272 9.49 17.70 -17.53
N ASN A 273 8.45 17.09 -18.06
CA ASN A 273 8.52 15.72 -18.56
C ASN A 273 9.40 15.65 -19.82
N ARG A 274 10.27 14.63 -19.88
CA ARG A 274 11.13 14.37 -21.04
C ARG A 274 11.56 12.91 -21.12
N MET A 275 11.97 12.49 -22.31
CA MET A 275 12.63 11.21 -22.53
C MET A 275 13.81 11.02 -21.58
N GLY A 276 13.92 9.83 -20.98
CA GLY A 276 15.00 9.47 -20.06
C GLY A 276 14.92 10.09 -18.67
N LEU A 277 13.90 10.89 -18.34
CA LEU A 277 13.83 11.59 -17.06
C LEU A 277 13.90 10.64 -15.86
N LEU A 278 13.14 9.53 -15.87
CA LEU A 278 13.19 8.55 -14.78
C LEU A 278 14.59 7.94 -14.63
N SER A 279 15.32 7.72 -15.73
CA SER A 279 16.70 7.25 -15.71
C SER A 279 17.62 8.25 -15.03
N ASP A 280 17.52 9.53 -15.36
CA ASP A 280 18.37 10.55 -14.75
C ASP A 280 18.08 10.71 -13.25
N VAL A 281 16.80 10.70 -12.85
CA VAL A 281 16.40 10.83 -11.45
C VAL A 281 16.89 9.64 -10.61
N THR A 282 16.62 8.42 -11.09
CA THR A 282 17.00 7.20 -10.38
C THR A 282 18.50 6.97 -10.36
N ARG A 283 19.23 7.42 -11.40
CA ARG A 283 20.70 7.42 -11.42
C ARG A 283 21.27 8.36 -10.37
N ALA A 284 20.75 9.58 -10.26
CA ALA A 284 21.22 10.52 -9.24
C ALA A 284 21.05 9.96 -7.83
N PHE A 285 19.91 9.32 -7.52
CA PHE A 285 19.75 8.64 -6.23
C PHE A 285 20.81 7.55 -6.02
N ARG A 286 21.00 6.67 -7.01
CA ARG A 286 21.97 5.57 -6.93
C ARG A 286 23.42 6.07 -6.74
N GLU A 287 23.84 7.07 -7.51
CA GLU A 287 25.20 7.62 -7.47
C GLU A 287 25.50 8.34 -6.14
N ASN A 288 24.47 8.87 -5.48
CA ASN A 288 24.56 9.45 -4.15
C ASN A 288 24.32 8.42 -3.02
N GLY A 289 24.36 7.11 -3.32
CA GLY A 289 24.26 6.05 -2.33
C GLY A 289 22.87 5.86 -1.72
N LEU A 290 21.82 6.30 -2.40
CA LEU A 290 20.43 6.11 -1.99
C LEU A 290 19.83 4.87 -2.66
N SER A 291 19.08 4.09 -1.88
CA SER A 291 18.23 3.00 -2.37
C SER A 291 16.77 3.45 -2.37
N ILE A 292 15.98 2.99 -3.34
CA ILE A 292 14.57 3.35 -3.49
C ILE A 292 13.72 2.17 -3.03
N SER A 293 12.98 2.32 -1.93
CA SER A 293 12.05 1.30 -1.42
C SER A 293 10.66 1.41 -2.04
N ARG A 294 10.27 2.64 -2.42
CA ARG A 294 9.02 2.90 -3.13
C ARG A 294 9.15 4.08 -4.08
N ALA A 295 8.52 3.96 -5.25
CA ALA A 295 8.38 5.05 -6.19
C ALA A 295 6.95 5.12 -6.73
N GLU A 296 6.44 6.33 -6.88
CA GLU A 296 5.20 6.66 -7.58
C GLU A 296 5.49 7.83 -8.52
N VAL A 297 5.46 7.57 -9.82
CA VAL A 297 5.78 8.53 -10.87
C VAL A 297 4.63 8.61 -11.85
N GLY A 298 4.27 9.82 -12.23
CA GLY A 298 3.25 10.09 -13.23
C GLY A 298 3.43 11.46 -13.87
N ARG A 299 2.44 11.83 -14.70
CA ARG A 299 2.43 13.11 -15.41
C ARG A 299 1.17 13.90 -15.06
N HIS A 300 1.32 15.21 -15.00
CA HIS A 300 0.23 16.16 -14.89
C HIS A 300 0.45 17.28 -15.90
N GLY A 301 -0.28 17.21 -17.02
CA GLY A 301 0.02 18.06 -18.19
C GLY A 301 1.43 17.75 -18.72
N GLU A 302 2.24 18.78 -18.85
CA GLU A 302 3.64 18.67 -19.31
C GLU A 302 4.63 18.36 -18.17
N MET A 303 4.16 18.40 -16.91
CA MET A 303 5.01 18.16 -15.75
C MET A 303 5.04 16.68 -15.39
N ALA A 304 6.23 16.16 -15.11
CA ALA A 304 6.42 14.90 -14.43
C ALA A 304 6.45 15.13 -12.91
N ILE A 305 5.69 14.30 -12.18
CA ILE A 305 5.62 14.33 -10.72
C ILE A 305 6.00 12.94 -10.21
N GLY A 306 6.96 12.89 -9.30
CA GLY A 306 7.44 11.67 -8.68
C GLY A 306 7.47 11.79 -7.16
N SER A 307 7.11 10.72 -6.47
CA SER A 307 7.30 10.55 -5.03
C SER A 307 8.18 9.32 -4.81
N PHE A 308 9.35 9.52 -4.22
CA PHE A 308 10.33 8.47 -3.97
C PHE A 308 10.58 8.34 -2.48
N TYR A 309 10.57 7.11 -1.98
CA TYR A 309 10.94 6.77 -0.62
C TYR A 309 12.33 6.16 -0.66
N VAL A 310 13.27 6.81 0.01
CA VAL A 310 14.69 6.49 -0.08
C VAL A 310 15.33 6.25 1.28
N THR A 311 16.27 5.32 1.29
CA THR A 311 17.13 4.97 2.43
C THR A 311 18.59 5.00 2.02
N GLU A 312 19.51 5.07 2.99
CA GLU A 312 20.93 4.88 2.70
C GLU A 312 21.20 3.42 2.30
N ALA A 313 21.81 3.21 1.12
CA ALA A 313 22.15 1.88 0.62
C ALA A 313 23.19 1.16 1.50
N SER A 314 24.09 1.91 2.14
CA SER A 314 25.21 1.38 2.92
C SER A 314 24.79 0.91 4.31
N SER A 315 23.92 1.66 4.97
CA SER A 315 23.52 1.43 6.36
C SER A 315 22.17 0.70 6.47
N GLY A 316 21.39 0.65 5.38
CA GLY A 316 19.99 0.22 5.41
C GLY A 316 19.12 1.11 6.30
N GLY A 317 19.67 2.21 6.80
CA GLY A 317 19.03 3.08 7.77
C GLY A 317 18.02 4.01 7.11
N SER A 318 16.99 4.36 7.87
CA SER A 318 15.95 5.32 7.46
C SER A 318 16.43 6.78 7.44
N TYR A 319 17.62 7.06 8.00
CA TYR A 319 18.19 8.40 8.03
C TYR A 319 18.98 8.68 6.75
N VAL A 320 18.57 9.71 6.02
CA VAL A 320 19.30 10.28 4.90
C VAL A 320 19.81 11.65 5.32
N SER A 321 21.12 11.88 5.18
CA SER A 321 21.71 13.16 5.58
C SER A 321 21.23 14.30 4.68
N PRO A 322 21.01 15.51 5.22
CA PRO A 322 20.67 16.69 4.41
C PRO A 322 21.72 16.99 3.33
N GLU A 323 23.00 16.69 3.59
CA GLU A 323 24.09 16.88 2.63
C GLU A 323 23.91 15.99 1.38
N THR A 324 23.48 14.74 1.56
CA THR A 324 23.19 13.82 0.45
C THR A 324 22.00 14.32 -0.36
N VAL A 325 20.94 14.82 0.29
CA VAL A 325 19.79 15.42 -0.41
C VAL A 325 20.21 16.62 -1.26
N GLU A 326 21.10 17.47 -0.73
CA GLU A 326 21.59 18.64 -1.47
C GLU A 326 22.47 18.26 -2.67
N GLN A 327 23.29 17.20 -2.55
CA GLN A 327 24.04 16.66 -3.69
C GLN A 327 23.11 16.15 -4.79
N VAL A 328 22.07 15.40 -4.42
CA VAL A 328 21.03 14.95 -5.35
C VAL A 328 20.34 16.14 -6.02
N ARG A 329 19.94 17.17 -5.26
CA ARG A 329 19.35 18.40 -5.84
C ARG A 329 20.28 19.06 -6.85
N LYS A 330 21.58 19.15 -6.54
CA LYS A 330 22.58 19.73 -7.42
C LYS A 330 22.74 18.94 -8.72
N GLU A 331 22.73 17.62 -8.64
CA GLU A 331 22.85 16.74 -9.82
C GLU A 331 21.60 16.78 -10.72
N LEU A 332 20.43 16.82 -10.10
CA LEU A 332 19.14 16.95 -10.78
C LEU A 332 18.92 18.32 -11.42
N GLY A 333 19.60 19.35 -10.89
CA GLY A 333 19.54 20.72 -11.37
C GLY A 333 18.43 21.55 -10.72
N GLU A 334 18.55 22.88 -10.82
CA GLU A 334 17.68 23.85 -10.12
C GLU A 334 16.20 23.82 -10.54
N SER A 335 15.86 23.16 -11.65
CA SER A 335 14.49 23.03 -12.15
C SER A 335 13.68 21.95 -11.45
N ILE A 336 14.29 21.20 -10.52
CA ILE A 336 13.67 20.08 -9.83
C ILE A 336 13.37 20.47 -8.38
N VAL A 337 12.08 20.64 -8.08
CA VAL A 337 11.63 20.86 -6.70
C VAL A 337 11.71 19.53 -5.97
N VAL A 338 12.57 19.44 -4.96
CA VAL A 338 12.71 18.28 -4.06
C VAL A 338 12.19 18.65 -2.67
N VAL A 339 11.02 18.14 -2.30
CA VAL A 339 10.44 18.37 -0.96
C VAL A 339 10.69 17.16 -0.07
N ASP A 340 11.34 17.43 1.07
CA ASP A 340 11.66 16.42 2.07
C ASP A 340 10.50 16.34 3.07
N LYS A 341 9.85 15.18 3.15
CA LYS A 341 8.86 14.90 4.20
C LYS A 341 9.44 13.84 5.14
N LEU A 342 9.36 14.12 6.44
CA LEU A 342 9.69 13.15 7.50
C LEU A 342 8.96 11.81 7.24
N PRO A 343 9.52 10.68 7.73
CA PRO A 343 9.00 9.34 7.48
C PRO A 343 7.50 9.23 7.73
N CYS A 344 6.89 8.25 7.05
CA CYS A 344 5.45 8.00 7.10
C CYS A 344 4.98 7.96 8.57
N TRP A 345 4.30 9.03 8.99
CA TRP A 345 3.61 9.16 10.27
C TRP A 345 4.47 9.56 11.49
N ASN A 346 4.60 10.86 11.70
CA ASN A 346 4.43 11.44 13.04
C ASN A 346 3.33 12.49 12.90
N GLY A 347 2.21 12.30 13.61
CA GLY A 347 1.11 13.25 13.63
C GLY A 347 1.61 14.66 13.92
N GLU A 348 1.03 15.67 13.27
CA GLU A 348 1.32 17.09 13.50
C GLU A 348 1.35 17.39 15.00
N VAL A 349 2.55 17.46 15.58
CA VAL A 349 2.73 18.18 16.83
C VAL A 349 2.80 19.64 16.42
N LYS A 350 1.66 20.34 16.56
CA LYS A 350 1.62 21.80 16.50
C LYS A 350 2.76 22.36 17.37
N PRO A 351 3.53 23.35 16.90
CA PRO A 351 4.54 23.97 17.75
C PRO A 351 3.82 24.74 18.86
N THR A 352 3.83 24.19 20.07
CA THR A 352 3.44 24.93 21.27
C THR A 352 4.39 26.08 21.46
N ALA A 353 3.84 27.29 21.37
CA ALA A 353 4.52 28.53 21.67
C ALA A 353 5.21 28.48 23.04
N ALA A 354 6.38 29.08 23.09
CA ALA A 354 7.25 29.19 24.25
C ALA A 354 6.52 29.62 25.52
N SER A 355 6.76 28.90 26.62
CA SER A 355 6.56 29.42 27.98
C SER A 355 7.85 29.22 28.80
N LYS A 356 8.38 30.35 29.28
CA LYS A 356 9.58 30.49 30.13
C LYS A 356 9.48 29.69 31.43
N PRO A 357 10.62 29.36 32.09
CA PRO A 357 10.63 28.56 33.30
C PRO A 357 10.32 29.41 34.52
N SER A 358 9.46 28.93 35.41
CA SER A 358 9.37 29.43 36.78
C SER A 358 9.09 28.32 37.80
N THR A 359 10.14 28.04 38.58
CA THR A 359 10.15 27.73 40.02
C THR A 359 9.26 26.64 40.63
N ARG A 360 9.97 25.66 41.21
CA ARG A 360 9.57 24.64 42.19
C ARG A 360 8.71 25.16 43.34
N ARG A 361 7.73 24.36 43.77
CA ARG A 361 7.43 24.04 45.20
C ARG A 361 6.84 22.63 45.34
N HIS A 362 7.11 22.05 46.50
CA HIS A 362 6.90 20.66 46.96
C HIS A 362 5.47 20.33 47.42
N ASP A 363 5.29 19.02 47.69
CA ASP A 363 4.22 18.26 48.39
C ASP A 363 3.19 17.58 47.47
N GLY A 364 2.82 16.30 47.59
CA GLY A 364 3.21 15.22 48.50
C GLY A 364 2.18 14.07 48.39
N SER A 365 2.66 12.82 48.44
CA SER A 365 1.97 11.57 48.84
C SER A 365 0.94 10.83 47.94
N ALA A 366 1.35 9.60 47.62
CA ALA A 366 0.63 8.31 47.71
C ALA A 366 -0.50 7.92 46.74
N GLY A 367 -0.41 6.66 46.29
CA GLY A 367 -1.56 5.85 45.85
C GLY A 367 -1.40 5.28 44.44
N GLY A 368 -0.70 4.16 44.32
CA GLY A 368 -0.69 3.38 43.08
C GLY A 368 -1.97 2.60 42.89
N GLU A 369 -2.44 2.46 41.64
CA GLU A 369 -3.15 1.29 41.14
C GLU A 369 -3.29 1.40 39.62
N LYS A 370 -2.72 0.42 38.90
CA LYS A 370 -3.02 0.14 37.50
C LYS A 370 -4.37 -0.55 37.44
N PRO A 371 -5.24 -0.24 36.47
CA PRO A 371 -6.20 -1.22 36.00
C PRO A 371 -5.81 -1.69 34.59
N ARG A 372 -5.51 -3.00 34.53
CA ARG A 372 -5.62 -3.81 33.31
C ARG A 372 -7.11 -3.98 33.02
N PHE A 373 -7.57 -3.66 31.83
CA PHE A 373 -8.92 -4.04 31.38
C PHE A 373 -8.84 -5.11 30.30
N SER A 374 -9.29 -6.30 30.69
CA SER A 374 -9.70 -7.41 29.83
C SER A 374 -11.18 -7.20 29.50
N LEU A 375 -11.55 -7.27 28.23
CA LEU A 375 -12.94 -7.25 27.78
C LEU A 375 -13.23 -8.54 27.02
N GLY A 376 -13.41 -9.61 27.78
CA GLY A 376 -14.18 -10.78 27.37
C GLY A 376 -15.62 -10.65 27.85
N THR A 377 -16.56 -10.94 26.96
CA THR A 377 -17.99 -11.24 27.18
C THR A 377 -18.87 -10.17 27.82
N LEU A 378 -19.84 -9.63 27.06
CA LEU A 378 -21.18 -9.44 27.58
C LEU A 378 -22.25 -9.55 26.46
N PHE A 379 -23.31 -10.23 26.87
CA PHE A 379 -24.36 -10.89 26.11
C PHE A 379 -25.42 -9.97 25.50
N TRP A 380 -26.08 -10.52 24.48
CA TRP A 380 -27.45 -10.30 24.06
C TRP A 380 -28.45 -10.06 25.20
N ALA A 381 -29.25 -9.00 25.10
CA ALA A 381 -30.65 -8.97 25.55
C ALA A 381 -31.35 -7.75 24.93
N HIS A 382 -32.66 -7.88 24.72
CA HIS A 382 -33.63 -6.86 24.28
C HIS A 382 -33.61 -6.46 22.79
N LEU A 383 -34.41 -7.16 21.99
CA LEU A 383 -35.81 -6.73 21.77
C LEU A 383 -36.57 -7.75 20.91
N GLY A 384 -37.44 -8.52 21.57
CA GLY A 384 -38.55 -9.23 20.95
C GLY A 384 -39.83 -8.41 21.08
N TRP A 385 -40.45 -8.16 19.93
CA TRP A 385 -41.89 -8.21 19.65
C TRP A 385 -42.86 -7.10 20.14
N LEU A 386 -43.42 -6.38 19.16
CA LEU A 386 -44.85 -6.13 18.81
C LEU A 386 -44.80 -5.22 17.56
N SER A 387 -45.61 -5.28 16.50
CA SER A 387 -46.92 -5.87 16.21
C SER A 387 -47.06 -5.90 14.66
N SER A 388 -47.38 -7.05 14.05
CA SER A 388 -48.68 -7.36 13.43
C SER A 388 -49.45 -6.18 12.80
N ASN A 389 -49.43 -6.09 11.47
CA ASN A 389 -50.62 -5.97 10.60
C ASN A 389 -50.19 -5.69 9.16
N PHE A 390 -50.33 -6.67 8.26
CA PHE A 390 -51.02 -6.49 6.99
C PHE A 390 -51.37 -7.88 6.44
N GLY A 391 -52.68 -8.08 6.32
CA GLY A 391 -53.30 -9.37 6.05
C GLY A 391 -53.17 -9.83 4.60
N SER A 392 -53.26 -11.15 4.48
CA SER A 392 -53.56 -11.89 3.28
C SER A 392 -55.06 -11.79 2.93
N SER A 393 -55.36 -11.48 1.66
CA SER A 393 -56.43 -12.03 0.82
C SER A 393 -56.32 -11.30 -0.53
N ILE A 394 -56.24 -11.94 -1.69
CA ILE A 394 -57.28 -12.78 -2.30
C ILE A 394 -56.66 -13.83 -3.25
N ARG A 395 -57.36 -14.97 -3.31
CA ARG A 395 -57.15 -16.19 -4.09
C ARG A 395 -57.59 -16.08 -5.57
N SER A 396 -57.12 -17.09 -6.31
CA SER A 396 -57.56 -17.69 -7.59
C SER A 396 -57.29 -16.92 -8.87
#